data_AF-A0A2Z2CEL2-F1
#
_entry.id   AF-A0A2Z2CEL2-F1
#
_cell.length_a   1.000
_cell.length_b   1.000
_cell.length_c   1.000
_cell.angle_alpha   90.00
_cell.angle_beta   90.00
_cell.angle_gamma   90.00
#
_symmetry.space_group_name_H-M   'P 1'
#
loop_
_entity.id
_entity.type
_entity.pdbx_description
1 polymer ?
#
loop_
_entity_poly.entity_id
_entity_poly.type
_entity_poly.pdbx_seq_one_letter_code
_entity_poly.pdbx_strand_id
1 'polypeptide(L)' 'MPCACAIEMVHAMSLIHDDLPCLDNDDLRRGKATNHKVFGEAMALLAGDGL' A
#
# COMPACT_ATOMS: atom_id res chain seq x y z
N MET A 1 -0.44 -22.82 -4.56
CA MET A 1 -0.85 -21.40 -4.39
C MET A 1 0.14 -20.47 -3.68
N PRO A 2 1.26 -20.90 -3.02
CA PRO A 2 2.18 -19.95 -2.38
C PRO A 2 2.73 -18.85 -3.30
N CYS A 3 3.12 -19.18 -4.54
CA CYS A 3 3.66 -18.18 -5.48
C CYS A 3 2.64 -17.09 -5.85
N ALA A 4 1.36 -17.45 -6.01
CA ALA A 4 0.32 -16.47 -6.32
C ALA A 4 0.13 -15.49 -5.15
N CYS A 5 0.13 -15.99 -3.90
CA CYS A 5 0.07 -15.15 -2.71
C CYS A 5 1.28 -14.22 -2.60
N ALA A 6 2.49 -14.72 -2.85
CA ALA A 6 3.70 -13.92 -2.80
C ALA A 6 3.69 -12.78 -3.83
N ILE A 7 3.22 -13.03 -5.05
CA ILE A 7 3.09 -11.98 -6.08
C ILE A 7 2.10 -10.90 -5.64
N GLU A 8 0.93 -11.31 -5.12
CA GLU A 8 -0.08 -10.35 -4.66
C GLU A 8 0.38 -9.54 -3.44
N MET A 9 1.22 -10.12 -2.55
CA MET A 9 1.83 -9.38 -1.44
C MET A 9 2.77 -8.28 -1.95
N VAL A 10 3.68 -8.61 -2.86
CA VAL A 10 4.59 -7.63 -3.49
C VAL A 10 3.82 -6.58 -4.27
N HIS A 11 2.77 -6.99 -5.00
CA HIS A 11 1.89 -6.05 -5.71
C HIS A 11 1.18 -5.10 -4.74
N ALA A 12 0.64 -5.60 -3.63
CA ALA A 12 -0.04 -4.77 -2.64
C ALA A 12 0.95 -3.82 -1.93
N MET A 13 2.14 -4.32 -1.58
CA MET A 13 3.24 -3.54 -1.01
C MET A 13 3.59 -2.34 -1.89
N SER A 14 3.79 -2.55 -3.20
CA SER A 14 4.17 -1.46 -4.11
C SER A 14 3.09 -0.39 -4.17
N LEU A 15 1.82 -0.77 -4.25
CA LEU A 15 0.72 0.19 -4.29
C LEU A 15 0.57 1.01 -3.00
N ILE A 16 0.86 0.42 -1.83
CA ILE A 16 0.77 1.12 -0.55
C ILE A 16 1.83 2.22 -0.46
N HIS A 17 3.06 1.92 -0.91
CA HIS A 17 4.14 2.90 -0.94
C HIS A 17 3.91 3.95 -2.03
N ASP A 18 3.51 3.55 -3.24
CA ASP A 18 3.20 4.48 -4.34
C ASP A 18 2.14 5.51 -3.93
N ASP A 19 1.10 5.09 -3.19
CA ASP A 19 0.04 5.99 -2.74
C ASP A 19 0.52 7.04 -1.72
N LEU A 20 1.72 6.93 -1.13
CA LEU A 20 2.20 7.87 -0.11
C LEU A 20 2.31 9.31 -0.64
N PRO A 21 2.19 10.33 0.24
CA PRO A 21 2.29 11.74 -0.18
C PRO A 21 3.60 12.14 -0.85
N CYS A 22 4.68 11.38 -0.61
CA CYS A 22 5.99 11.61 -1.21
C CYS A 22 6.17 10.97 -2.60
N LEU A 23 5.21 10.16 -3.06
CA LEU A 23 5.21 9.48 -4.36
C LEU A 23 4.04 10.00 -5.20
N ASP A 24 2.96 9.24 -5.33
CA ASP A 24 1.81 9.62 -6.15
C ASP A 24 0.73 10.37 -5.37
N ASN A 25 0.76 10.31 -4.03
CA ASN A 25 -0.17 11.01 -3.14
C ASN A 25 -1.65 10.73 -3.46
N ASP A 26 -1.96 9.46 -3.75
CA ASP A 26 -3.31 9.03 -4.09
C ASP A 26 -4.20 8.95 -2.83
N ASP A 27 -5.30 9.70 -2.83
CA ASP A 27 -6.28 9.66 -1.73
C ASP A 27 -7.18 8.41 -1.76
N LEU A 28 -7.39 7.83 -2.95
CA LEU A 28 -8.29 6.70 -3.18
C LEU A 28 -7.66 5.62 -4.04
N ARG A 29 -7.84 4.36 -3.65
CA ARG A 29 -7.49 3.18 -4.44
C ARG A 29 -8.64 2.19 -4.48
N ARG A 30 -9.00 1.74 -5.68
CA ARG A 30 -10.11 0.82 -5.92
C ARG A 30 -11.42 1.28 -5.25
N GLY A 31 -11.66 2.60 -5.27
CA GLY A 31 -12.86 3.25 -4.69
C GLY A 31 -12.86 3.36 -3.16
N LYS A 32 -11.75 3.10 -2.48
CA LYS A 32 -11.61 3.20 -1.02
C LYS A 32 -10.45 4.12 -0.65
N ALA A 33 -10.47 4.69 0.56
CA ALA A 33 -9.36 5.48 1.07
C ALA A 33 -8.07 4.64 1.14
N THR A 34 -6.95 5.24 0.74
CA THR A 34 -5.63 4.60 0.76
C THR A 34 -5.09 4.44 2.19
N ASN A 35 -4.10 3.57 2.38
CA ASN A 35 -3.62 3.23 3.72
C ASN A 35 -3.14 4.45 4.52
N HIS A 36 -2.44 5.39 3.89
CA HIS A 36 -1.94 6.57 4.57
C HIS A 36 -3.08 7.54 4.97
N LYS A 37 -4.20 7.54 4.24
CA LYS A 37 -5.40 8.31 4.59
C LYS A 37 -6.17 7.72 5.77
N VAL A 38 -6.17 6.39 5.91
CA VAL A 38 -6.89 5.70 6.99
C VAL A 38 -6.05 5.59 8.26
N PHE A 39 -4.76 5.30 8.12
CA PHE A 39 -3.88 4.91 9.25
C PHE A 39 -2.69 5.86 9.46
N GLY A 40 -2.52 6.86 8.61
CA GLY A 40 -1.35 7.75 8.61
C GLY A 40 -0.15 7.18 7.84
N GLU A 41 0.75 8.07 7.42
CA GLU A 41 1.90 7.73 6.57
C GLU A 41 2.85 6.71 7.21
N ALA A 42 3.18 6.87 8.50
CA ALA A 42 4.10 5.98 9.19
C ALA A 42 3.60 4.53 9.24
N MET A 43 2.29 4.34 9.47
CA MET A 43 1.68 3.01 9.46
C MET A 43 1.58 2.43 8.05
N ALA A 44 1.31 3.27 7.04
CA ALA A 44 1.30 2.84 5.65
C ALA A 44 2.70 2.39 5.18
N LEU A 45 3.75 3.12 5.56
CA LEU A 45 5.13 2.75 5.28
C LEU A 45 5.47 1.36 5.86
N LEU A 46 5.22 1.15 7.15
CA LEU A 46 5.49 -0.12 7.83
C LEU A 46 4.62 -1.27 7.31
N ALA A 47 3.39 -0.98 6.87
CA ALA A 47 2.52 -1.98 6.26
C ALA A 47 3.06 -2.46 4.90
N GLY A 48 3.62 -1.55 4.09
CA GLY A 48 4.31 -1.92 2.86
C GLY A 48 5.58 -2.73 3.14
N ASP A 49 6.41 -2.33 4.11
CA ASP A 49 7.64 -3.05 4.47
C ASP A 49 7.39 -4.48 4.98
N GLY A 50 6.22 -4.73 5.57
CA GLY A 50 5.85 -6.02 6.18
C GLY A 50 5.09 -6.99 5.25
N LEU A 51 4.79 -6.59 4.01
CA LEU A 51 4.11 -7.40 2.99
C LEU A 51 5.12 -8.06 2.06
#